data_AF-A0A0D8Y0Y1-F1
#
_entry.id   AF-A0A0D8Y0Y1-F1
#
_cell.length_a   1.000
_cell.length_b   1.000
_cell.length_c   1.000
_cell.angle_alpha   90.00
_cell.angle_beta   90.00
_cell.angle_gamma   90.00
#
_symmetry.space_group_name_H-M   'P 1'
#
loop_
_entity.id
_entity.type
_entity.pdbx_description
1 polymer ?
#
loop_
_entity_poly.entity_id
_entity_poly.type
_entity_poly.pdbx_seq_one_letter_code
_entity_poly.pdbx_strand_id
1 'polypeptide(L)'
;MDSVLVVVLIVCAATVVLAKTPCGSLTVCAVQKCLDKDMVRQAVHNSSRSEVFGAIVEKFDMVCIAAKCSDECKACNECHYAIEQMSAFAQGEPTSGLCPKLENCVQGCLQSGDISKDITQSIPLLVTSSRFSIISCVAARCNVHCYDGDCSSCKVISKRMFTIICQQTDMRKLPHIQYEGTCPGLFNELADDYVARKRRVALVV
;
A
#
# COMPACT_ATOMS: atom_id res chain seq x y z
N MET A 1 -27.42 -59.27 -16.38
CA MET A 1 -26.53 -59.43 -15.21
C MET A 1 -25.21 -59.88 -15.80
N ASP A 2 -24.20 -59.05 -16.03
CA ASP A 2 -23.79 -57.84 -15.32
C ASP A 2 -23.04 -56.91 -16.29
N SER A 3 -23.46 -55.65 -16.37
CA SER A 3 -22.68 -54.59 -17.01
C SER A 3 -22.11 -53.73 -15.89
N VAL A 4 -20.83 -53.96 -15.59
CA VAL A 4 -20.05 -53.16 -14.64
C VAL A 4 -19.88 -51.77 -15.23
N LEU A 5 -20.78 -50.86 -14.87
CA LEU A 5 -20.67 -49.44 -15.12
C LEU A 5 -19.58 -48.90 -14.20
N VAL A 6 -18.34 -48.86 -14.71
CA VAL A 6 -17.24 -48.13 -14.08
C VAL A 6 -17.56 -46.64 -14.21
N VAL A 7 -18.27 -46.11 -13.22
CA VAL A 7 -18.41 -44.67 -13.01
C VAL A 7 -17.05 -44.17 -12.55
N VAL A 8 -16.25 -43.72 -13.50
CA VAL A 8 -15.01 -42.98 -13.23
C VAL A 8 -15.43 -41.68 -12.54
N LEU A 9 -15.33 -41.68 -11.22
CA LEU A 9 -15.33 -40.50 -10.37
C LEU A 9 -14.16 -39.61 -10.80
N ILE A 10 -14.42 -38.70 -11.74
CA ILE A 10 -13.59 -37.52 -11.94
C ILE A 10 -13.82 -36.66 -10.70
N VAL A 11 -13.03 -36.90 -9.67
CA VAL A 11 -12.79 -35.93 -8.60
C VAL A 11 -12.07 -34.78 -9.27
N CYS A 12 -12.83 -33.81 -9.79
CA CYS A 12 -12.34 -32.47 -10.04
C CYS A 12 -11.90 -31.92 -8.69
N ALA A 13 -10.64 -32.16 -8.33
CA ALA A 13 -9.93 -31.30 -7.41
C ALA A 13 -9.96 -29.92 -8.05
N ALA A 14 -10.97 -29.13 -7.67
CA ALA A 14 -10.99 -27.69 -7.89
C ALA A 14 -9.88 -27.10 -7.02
N THR A 15 -8.63 -27.32 -7.40
CA THR A 15 -7.57 -26.36 -7.10
C THR A 15 -8.01 -25.08 -7.76
N VAL A 16 -8.55 -24.17 -6.96
CA VAL A 16 -8.64 -22.76 -7.29
C VAL A 16 -7.20 -22.32 -7.54
N VAL A 17 -6.72 -22.50 -8.77
CA VAL A 17 -5.54 -21.82 -9.26
C VAL A 17 -5.97 -20.37 -9.35
N LEU A 18 -5.84 -19.66 -8.22
CA LEU A 18 -5.94 -18.21 -8.18
C LEU A 18 -4.89 -17.74 -9.18
N ALA A 19 -5.32 -17.39 -10.40
CA ALA A 19 -4.42 -17.00 -11.47
C ALA A 19 -3.45 -15.96 -10.90
N LYS A 20 -2.15 -16.31 -10.81
CA LYS A 20 -1.12 -15.44 -10.26
C LYS A 20 -0.99 -14.24 -11.19
N THR A 21 -1.75 -13.19 -10.91
CA THR A 21 -1.55 -11.90 -11.55
C THR A 21 -0.19 -11.34 -11.11
N PRO A 22 0.53 -10.61 -11.96
CA PRO A 22 1.83 -10.02 -11.60
C PRO A 22 1.76 -9.21 -10.29
N CYS A 23 0.72 -8.38 -10.15
CA CYS A 23 0.49 -7.61 -8.93
C CYS A 23 0.04 -8.45 -7.73
N GLY A 24 -0.60 -9.61 -7.97
CA GLY A 24 -0.85 -10.60 -6.92
C GLY A 24 0.46 -11.12 -6.33
N SER A 25 1.39 -11.56 -7.18
CA SER A 25 2.72 -12.03 -6.74
C SER A 25 3.49 -10.95 -5.99
N LEU A 26 3.48 -9.71 -6.49
CA LEU A 26 4.09 -8.56 -5.82
C LEU A 26 3.53 -8.37 -4.40
N THR A 27 2.21 -8.34 -4.26
CA THR A 27 1.58 -8.04 -2.96
C THR A 27 1.86 -9.12 -1.92
N VAL A 28 1.96 -10.39 -2.34
CA VAL A 28 2.40 -11.49 -1.48
C VAL A 28 3.86 -11.30 -1.05
N CYS A 29 4.75 -11.00 -2.00
CA CYS A 29 6.16 -10.74 -1.70
C CYS A 29 6.32 -9.57 -0.71
N ALA A 30 5.63 -8.45 -0.96
CA ALA A 30 5.68 -7.26 -0.13
C ALA A 30 5.25 -7.55 1.31
N VAL A 31 4.09 -8.20 1.50
CA VAL A 31 3.60 -8.55 2.84
C VAL A 31 4.53 -9.52 3.56
N GLN A 32 5.20 -10.43 2.85
CA GLN A 32 6.08 -11.42 3.47
C GLN A 32 7.48 -10.90 3.79
N LYS A 33 8.06 -10.04 2.94
CA LYS A 33 9.47 -9.63 3.03
C LYS A 33 9.68 -8.20 3.53
N CYS A 34 8.66 -7.35 3.44
CA CYS A 34 8.78 -5.92 3.68
C CYS A 34 7.86 -5.39 4.77
N LEU A 35 6.98 -6.22 5.30
CA LEU A 35 6.20 -5.87 6.49
C LEU A 35 6.67 -6.70 7.68
N ASP A 36 6.98 -6.03 8.77
CA ASP A 36 7.20 -6.68 10.06
C ASP A 36 5.84 -7.11 10.61
N LYS A 37 5.66 -8.43 10.78
CA LYS A 37 4.39 -9.01 11.20
C LYS A 37 3.97 -8.57 12.60
N ASP A 38 4.92 -8.39 13.51
CA ASP A 38 4.64 -7.98 14.89
C ASP A 38 4.25 -6.52 14.94
N MET A 39 4.95 -5.65 14.20
CA MET A 39 4.58 -4.24 14.07
C MET A 39 3.20 -4.07 13.43
N VAL A 40 2.90 -4.81 12.37
CA VAL A 40 1.57 -4.77 11.73
C VAL A 40 0.51 -5.26 12.70
N ARG A 41 0.76 -6.36 13.43
CA ARG A 41 -0.18 -6.87 14.43
C ARG A 41 -0.42 -5.83 15.54
N GLN A 42 0.63 -5.20 16.06
CA GLN A 42 0.50 -4.13 17.05
C GLN A 42 -0.29 -2.94 16.49
N ALA A 43 -0.01 -2.50 15.26
CA ALA A 43 -0.77 -1.43 14.61
C ALA A 43 -2.25 -1.76 14.51
N VAL A 44 -2.59 -3.01 14.18
CA VAL A 44 -3.98 -3.48 14.06
C VAL A 44 -4.69 -3.54 15.42
N HIS A 45 -4.02 -4.04 16.46
CA HIS A 45 -4.65 -4.26 17.77
C HIS A 45 -4.67 -3.02 18.67
N ASN A 46 -3.68 -2.12 18.54
CA ASN A 46 -3.51 -0.98 19.45
C ASN A 46 -4.11 0.32 18.91
N SER A 47 -4.43 0.39 17.62
CA SER A 47 -5.04 1.59 17.03
C SER A 47 -6.55 1.58 17.19
N SER A 48 -7.17 2.75 17.35
CA SER A 48 -8.63 2.86 17.22
C SER A 48 -9.09 2.51 15.79
N ARG A 49 -10.40 2.26 15.61
CA ARG A 49 -10.99 2.07 14.27
C ARG A 49 -10.57 3.17 13.30
N SER A 50 -10.57 4.40 13.81
CA SER A 50 -10.24 5.55 13.01
C SER A 50 -8.78 5.48 12.57
N GLU A 51 -7.84 5.23 13.47
CA GLU A 51 -6.40 5.33 13.21
C GLU A 51 -5.81 4.13 12.47
N VAL A 52 -6.45 2.96 12.56
CA VAL A 52 -5.87 1.68 12.11
C VAL A 52 -5.41 1.70 10.66
N PHE A 53 -6.13 2.40 9.77
CA PHE A 53 -5.77 2.48 8.37
C PHE A 53 -4.42 3.18 8.16
N GLY A 54 -4.27 4.37 8.76
CA GLY A 54 -3.01 5.13 8.72
C GLY A 54 -1.87 4.32 9.31
N ALA A 55 -2.10 3.71 10.47
CA ALA A 55 -1.10 2.90 11.18
C ALA A 55 -0.60 1.70 10.37
N ILE A 56 -1.41 1.16 9.43
CA ILE A 56 -1.01 0.08 8.53
C ILE A 56 -0.33 0.62 7.27
N VAL A 57 -0.96 1.56 6.56
CA VAL A 57 -0.46 2.01 5.25
C VAL A 57 0.84 2.79 5.35
N GLU A 58 1.12 3.39 6.50
CA GLU A 58 2.41 4.02 6.81
C GLU A 58 3.54 2.99 6.99
N LYS A 59 3.24 1.70 7.16
CA LYS A 59 4.24 0.62 7.19
C LYS A 59 4.60 0.09 5.80
N PHE A 60 3.94 0.55 4.74
CA PHE A 60 4.22 0.08 3.39
C PHE A 60 5.52 0.72 2.89
N ASP A 61 6.60 -0.06 2.98
CA ASP A 61 7.94 0.37 2.60
C ASP A 61 8.21 0.12 1.11
N MET A 62 8.04 1.16 0.29
CA MET A 62 8.33 1.10 -1.14
C MET A 62 9.82 0.88 -1.46
N VAL A 63 10.75 1.28 -0.58
CA VAL A 63 12.18 0.99 -0.76
C VAL A 63 12.44 -0.49 -0.61
N CYS A 64 11.88 -1.09 0.44
CA CYS A 64 11.97 -2.53 0.62
C CYS A 64 11.32 -3.26 -0.56
N ILE A 65 10.13 -2.84 -1.00
CA ILE A 65 9.43 -3.50 -2.12
C ILE A 65 10.28 -3.44 -3.39
N ALA A 66 10.81 -2.26 -3.75
CA ALA A 66 11.66 -2.09 -4.92
C ALA A 66 12.96 -2.91 -4.85
N ALA A 67 13.49 -3.15 -3.64
CA ALA A 67 14.73 -3.89 -3.43
C ALA A 67 14.55 -5.42 -3.31
N LYS A 68 13.57 -5.89 -2.53
CA LYS A 68 13.38 -7.32 -2.18
C LYS A 68 12.33 -8.04 -3.03
N CYS A 69 11.51 -7.28 -3.75
CA CYS A 69 10.45 -7.75 -4.64
C CYS A 69 10.59 -7.10 -6.03
N SER A 70 11.82 -6.86 -6.48
CA SER A 70 12.11 -6.10 -7.70
C SER A 70 11.49 -6.71 -8.94
N ASP A 71 11.54 -8.04 -9.06
CA ASP A 71 11.09 -8.75 -10.26
C ASP A 71 9.55 -8.74 -10.32
N GLU A 72 8.90 -8.98 -9.19
CA GLU A 72 7.45 -8.86 -9.07
C GLU A 72 6.97 -7.43 -9.27
N CYS A 73 7.75 -6.43 -8.81
CA CYS A 73 7.42 -5.02 -8.95
C CYS A 73 7.50 -4.58 -10.41
N LYS A 74 8.57 -4.94 -11.13
CA LYS A 74 8.70 -4.65 -12.57
C LYS A 74 7.61 -5.31 -13.41
N ALA A 75 7.16 -6.49 -13.02
CA ALA A 75 6.08 -7.21 -13.71
C ALA A 75 4.68 -6.65 -13.40
N CYS A 76 4.51 -5.93 -12.28
CA CYS A 76 3.26 -5.28 -11.90
C CYS A 76 3.24 -3.82 -12.35
N ASN A 77 2.39 -3.48 -13.32
CA ASN A 77 2.33 -2.13 -13.90
C ASN A 77 2.17 -1.02 -12.86
N GLU A 78 1.37 -1.26 -11.82
CA GLU A 78 1.14 -0.28 -10.76
C GLU A 78 2.42 0.01 -9.95
N CYS A 79 3.25 -1.01 -9.70
CA CYS A 79 4.51 -0.84 -8.98
C CYS A 79 5.61 -0.31 -9.88
N HIS A 80 5.66 -0.79 -11.12
CA HIS A 80 6.56 -0.29 -12.14
C HIS A 80 6.35 1.21 -12.37
N TYR A 81 5.10 1.64 -12.50
CA TYR A 81 4.76 3.06 -12.57
C TYR A 81 5.30 3.84 -11.37
N ALA A 82 5.16 3.31 -10.14
CA ALA A 82 5.62 3.99 -8.93
C ALA A 82 7.15 4.17 -8.91
N ILE A 83 7.92 3.16 -9.31
CA ILE A 83 9.38 3.27 -9.39
C ILE A 83 9.83 4.24 -10.50
N GLU A 84 9.12 4.27 -11.63
CA GLU A 84 9.38 5.26 -12.69
C GLU A 84 9.12 6.68 -12.20
N GLN A 85 8.02 6.92 -11.47
CA GLN A 85 7.72 8.25 -10.94
C GLN A 85 8.76 8.68 -9.91
N MET A 86 9.20 7.78 -9.02
CA MET A 86 10.30 8.07 -8.09
C MET A 86 11.60 8.44 -8.83
N SER A 87 11.88 7.76 -9.94
CA SER A 87 13.04 8.07 -10.79
C SER A 87 12.90 9.44 -11.46
N ALA A 88 11.73 9.75 -12.01
CA ALA A 88 11.45 11.04 -12.63
C ALA A 88 11.60 12.20 -11.64
N PHE A 89 11.03 12.06 -10.43
CA PHE A 89 11.21 13.06 -9.37
C PHE A 89 12.67 13.25 -8.96
N ALA A 90 13.45 12.16 -8.85
CA ALA A 90 14.85 12.25 -8.45
C ALA A 90 15.72 12.93 -9.52
N GLN A 91 15.31 12.85 -10.79
CA GLN A 91 15.99 13.44 -11.94
C GLN A 91 15.45 14.84 -12.30
N GLY A 92 14.33 15.27 -11.70
CA GLY A 92 13.65 16.51 -12.08
C GLY A 92 12.96 16.42 -13.44
N GLU A 93 12.66 15.21 -13.91
CA GLU A 93 11.95 14.96 -15.16
C GLU A 93 10.42 15.05 -14.97
N PRO A 94 9.66 15.32 -16.04
CA PRO A 94 8.21 15.24 -16.00
C PRO A 94 7.72 13.84 -15.60
N THR A 95 6.70 13.79 -14.76
CA THR A 95 5.98 12.55 -14.46
C THR A 95 5.02 12.18 -15.59
N SER A 96 4.55 10.95 -15.59
CA SER A 96 3.64 10.45 -16.62
C SER A 96 2.18 10.94 -16.45
N GLY A 97 1.82 11.52 -15.31
CA GLY A 97 0.53 12.16 -15.10
C GLY A 97 -0.61 11.21 -14.71
N LEU A 98 -0.32 9.94 -14.40
CA LEU A 98 -1.36 8.97 -14.03
C LEU A 98 -1.99 9.27 -12.66
N CYS A 99 -1.22 9.91 -11.76
CA CYS A 99 -1.66 10.25 -10.41
C CYS A 99 -1.42 11.73 -10.11
N PRO A 100 -2.10 12.66 -10.80
CA PRO A 100 -1.70 14.06 -10.87
C PRO A 100 -1.70 14.77 -9.50
N LYS A 101 -2.67 14.49 -8.60
CA LYS A 101 -2.67 15.11 -7.26
C LYS A 101 -1.52 14.62 -6.39
N LEU A 102 -1.23 13.32 -6.44
CA LEU A 102 -0.09 12.75 -5.73
C LEU A 102 1.22 13.30 -6.28
N GLU A 103 1.37 13.32 -7.60
CA GLU A 103 2.58 13.78 -8.27
C GLU A 103 2.86 15.27 -7.98
N ASN A 104 1.83 16.12 -8.12
CA ASN A 104 1.93 17.55 -7.82
C ASN A 104 2.22 17.80 -6.33
N CYS A 105 1.62 17.02 -5.43
CA CYS A 105 1.93 17.12 -4.00
C CYS A 105 3.39 16.80 -3.73
N VAL A 106 3.92 15.72 -4.30
CA VAL A 106 5.33 15.32 -4.13
C VAL A 106 6.25 16.39 -4.70
N GLN A 107 5.97 16.89 -5.90
CA GLN A 107 6.75 17.96 -6.50
C GLN A 107 6.76 19.24 -5.65
N GLY A 108 5.59 19.68 -5.17
CA GLY A 108 5.48 20.84 -4.28
C GLY A 108 6.19 20.61 -2.94
N CYS A 109 6.12 19.38 -2.39
CA CYS A 109 6.80 19.01 -1.16
C CYS A 109 8.33 19.04 -1.30
N LEU A 110 8.87 18.58 -2.44
CA LEU A 110 10.30 18.64 -2.74
C LEU A 110 10.80 20.08 -2.93
N GLN A 111 9.98 20.96 -3.52
CA GLN A 111 10.32 22.37 -3.76
C GLN A 111 10.25 23.23 -2.49
N SER A 112 9.39 22.89 -1.52
CA SER A 112 9.17 23.70 -0.32
C SER A 112 10.31 23.59 0.72
N GLY A 113 11.31 22.72 0.52
CA GLY A 113 12.54 22.68 1.32
C GLY A 113 12.38 22.31 2.82
N ASP A 114 11.14 22.25 3.31
CA ASP A 114 10.78 22.05 4.72
C ASP A 114 10.83 20.58 5.18
N ILE A 115 11.36 19.67 4.36
CA ILE A 115 11.54 18.25 4.71
C ILE A 115 12.63 18.09 5.82
N SER A 116 13.44 19.13 6.03
CA SER A 116 14.59 19.17 6.94
C SER A 116 14.32 19.71 8.36
N LYS A 117 13.10 19.62 8.92
CA LYS A 117 12.90 19.96 10.34
C LYS A 117 12.72 18.75 11.26
N ASP A 118 12.04 17.68 10.82
CA ASP A 118 11.80 16.50 11.68
C ASP A 118 12.88 15.41 11.62
N ILE A 119 13.75 15.39 10.59
CA ILE A 119 14.79 14.35 10.38
C ILE A 119 16.21 14.93 10.54
N THR A 120 16.37 16.08 11.19
CA THR A 120 17.67 16.77 11.26
C THR A 120 18.43 16.48 12.56
N GLN A 121 17.80 15.80 13.53
CA GLN A 121 18.45 15.54 14.81
C GLN A 121 19.32 14.27 14.84
N SER A 122 19.28 13.42 13.80
CA SER A 122 19.90 12.09 13.87
C SER A 122 21.11 11.89 12.95
N ILE A 123 21.08 12.26 11.66
CA ILE A 123 22.19 11.96 10.72
C ILE A 123 22.25 12.99 9.55
N PRO A 124 23.17 13.99 9.57
CA PRO A 124 23.30 14.97 8.49
C PRO A 124 23.73 14.38 7.13
N LEU A 125 24.35 13.20 7.11
CA LEU A 125 24.93 12.60 5.90
C LEU A 125 23.92 11.83 5.01
N LEU A 126 22.70 11.56 5.47
CA LEU A 126 21.70 10.77 4.74
C LEU A 126 20.58 11.61 4.10
N VAL A 127 20.44 12.88 4.50
CA VAL A 127 19.35 13.78 4.08
C VAL A 127 19.58 14.35 2.66
N THR A 128 20.74 14.12 2.05
CA THR A 128 21.10 14.66 0.73
C THR A 128 20.69 13.79 -0.47
N SER A 129 20.11 12.60 -0.25
CA SER A 129 19.65 11.77 -1.36
C SER A 129 18.23 12.16 -1.77
N SER A 130 18.04 12.67 -3.00
CA SER A 130 16.73 13.05 -3.55
C SER A 130 15.65 11.97 -3.36
N ARG A 131 16.05 10.69 -3.39
CA ARG A 131 15.15 9.54 -3.16
C ARG A 131 14.58 9.52 -1.74
N PHE A 132 15.38 9.82 -0.73
CA PHE A 132 14.94 9.84 0.67
C PHE A 132 13.90 10.95 0.89
N SER A 133 14.14 12.13 0.30
CA SER A 133 13.21 13.26 0.31
C SER A 133 11.87 12.92 -0.33
N ILE A 134 11.87 12.19 -1.46
CA ILE A 134 10.64 11.72 -2.12
C ILE A 134 9.83 10.81 -1.20
N ILE A 135 10.47 9.81 -0.60
CA ILE A 135 9.79 8.85 0.29
C ILE A 135 9.22 9.56 1.52
N SER A 136 9.99 10.49 2.11
CA SER A 136 9.54 11.31 3.23
C SER A 136 8.32 12.15 2.87
N CYS A 137 8.33 12.83 1.72
CA CYS A 137 7.19 13.59 1.21
C CYS A 137 5.94 12.73 1.03
N VAL A 138 6.09 11.55 0.42
CA VAL A 138 4.98 10.62 0.23
C VAL A 138 4.44 10.17 1.59
N ALA A 139 5.29 9.67 2.48
CA ALA A 139 4.87 9.13 3.76
C ALA A 139 4.21 10.18 4.67
N ALA A 140 4.79 11.38 4.76
CA ALA A 140 4.35 12.40 5.71
C ALA A 140 3.18 13.26 5.20
N ARG A 141 3.14 13.56 3.89
CA ARG A 141 2.25 14.60 3.34
C ARG A 141 1.35 14.11 2.21
N CYS A 142 1.89 13.34 1.27
CA CYS A 142 1.21 13.11 0.00
C CYS A 142 0.46 11.79 -0.11
N ASN A 143 0.67 10.82 0.80
CA ASN A 143 0.03 9.50 0.74
C ASN A 143 -1.51 9.54 0.73
N VAL A 144 -2.12 10.62 1.23
CA VAL A 144 -3.58 10.82 1.19
C VAL A 144 -4.13 10.83 -0.24
N HIS A 145 -3.36 11.37 -1.19
CA HIS A 145 -3.72 11.40 -2.61
C HIS A 145 -3.65 10.04 -3.30
N CYS A 146 -3.15 9.02 -2.59
CA CYS A 146 -3.32 7.65 -3.03
C CYS A 146 -4.76 7.15 -2.87
N TYR A 147 -5.48 7.69 -1.88
CA TYR A 147 -6.74 7.12 -1.42
C TYR A 147 -7.96 7.97 -1.78
N ASP A 148 -7.75 9.25 -2.08
CA ASP A 148 -8.78 10.25 -2.34
C ASP A 148 -9.49 10.14 -3.71
N GLY A 149 -9.10 9.14 -4.51
CA GLY A 149 -9.76 8.76 -5.77
C GLY A 149 -8.95 9.05 -7.02
N ASP A 150 -7.87 9.83 -6.92
CA ASP A 150 -7.14 10.33 -8.11
C ASP A 150 -5.95 9.47 -8.55
N CYS A 151 -5.67 8.36 -7.86
CA CYS A 151 -4.58 7.45 -8.20
C CYS A 151 -4.99 5.99 -8.05
N SER A 152 -5.49 5.38 -9.13
CA SER A 152 -5.89 3.96 -9.13
C SER A 152 -4.69 3.03 -8.89
N SER A 153 -3.53 3.38 -9.41
CA SER A 153 -2.29 2.58 -9.36
C SER A 153 -1.91 2.21 -7.91
N CYS A 154 -1.67 3.20 -7.06
CA CYS A 154 -1.28 2.91 -5.68
C CYS A 154 -2.48 2.42 -4.83
N LYS A 155 -3.72 2.88 -5.09
CA LYS A 155 -4.92 2.42 -4.36
C LYS A 155 -5.12 0.92 -4.53
N VAL A 156 -4.92 0.39 -5.73
CA VAL A 156 -5.08 -1.04 -6.03
C VAL A 156 -4.04 -1.89 -5.29
N ILE A 157 -2.77 -1.50 -5.32
CA ILE A 157 -1.70 -2.21 -4.58
C ILE A 157 -1.98 -2.17 -3.07
N SER A 158 -2.23 -0.99 -2.52
CA SER A 158 -2.52 -0.82 -1.09
C SER A 158 -3.74 -1.65 -0.66
N LYS A 159 -4.80 -1.69 -1.47
CA LYS A 159 -5.98 -2.51 -1.21
C LYS A 159 -5.67 -3.99 -1.15
N ARG A 160 -4.82 -4.50 -2.05
CA ARG A 160 -4.40 -5.91 -2.06
C ARG A 160 -3.56 -6.24 -0.82
N MET A 161 -2.57 -5.41 -0.49
CA MET A 161 -1.74 -5.59 0.70
C MET A 161 -2.58 -5.55 1.99
N PHE A 162 -3.45 -4.54 2.12
CA PHE A 162 -4.38 -4.43 3.24
C PHE A 162 -5.30 -5.65 3.35
N THR A 163 -5.80 -6.17 2.23
CA THR A 163 -6.69 -7.34 2.24
C THR A 163 -5.99 -8.56 2.85
N ILE A 164 -4.73 -8.79 2.49
CA ILE A 164 -3.92 -9.87 3.05
C ILE A 164 -3.74 -9.66 4.57
N ILE A 165 -3.38 -8.44 4.99
CA ILE A 165 -3.20 -8.10 6.41
C ILE A 165 -4.50 -8.30 7.20
N CYS A 166 -5.62 -7.79 6.68
CA CYS A 166 -6.95 -7.91 7.28
C CYS A 166 -7.36 -9.37 7.47
N GLN A 167 -7.04 -10.23 6.51
CA GLN A 167 -7.30 -11.68 6.62
C GLN A 167 -6.37 -12.33 7.65
N GLN A 168 -5.07 -12.02 7.63
CA GLN A 168 -4.09 -12.62 8.54
C GLN A 168 -4.25 -12.21 10.02
N THR A 169 -4.87 -11.06 10.27
CA THR A 169 -5.07 -10.50 11.62
C THR A 169 -6.50 -10.63 12.12
N ASP A 170 -7.40 -11.29 11.36
CA ASP A 170 -8.83 -11.38 11.67
C ASP A 170 -9.46 -9.99 11.95
N MET A 171 -8.97 -8.95 11.27
CA MET A 171 -9.23 -7.54 11.61
C MET A 171 -10.72 -7.20 11.75
N ARG A 172 -11.55 -7.81 10.89
CA ARG A 172 -13.01 -7.61 10.89
C ARG A 172 -13.69 -8.01 12.20
N LYS A 173 -13.12 -8.95 12.94
CA LYS A 173 -13.68 -9.50 14.20
C LYS A 173 -13.18 -8.77 15.44
N LEU A 174 -12.26 -7.81 15.30
CA LEU A 174 -11.68 -7.11 16.44
C LEU A 174 -12.74 -6.23 17.11
N PRO A 175 -12.78 -6.13 18.46
CA PRO A 175 -13.83 -5.41 19.18
C PRO A 175 -13.95 -3.93 18.82
N HIS A 176 -12.84 -3.27 18.47
CA HIS A 176 -12.82 -1.88 18.03
C HIS A 176 -13.10 -1.71 16.54
N ILE A 177 -13.15 -2.79 15.75
CA ILE A 177 -13.46 -2.75 14.31
C ILE A 177 -14.90 -3.20 14.07
N GLN A 178 -15.25 -4.45 14.40
CA GLN A 178 -16.58 -5.06 14.19
C GLN A 178 -17.18 -4.75 12.80
N TYR A 179 -16.80 -5.53 11.78
CA TYR A 179 -17.22 -5.30 10.40
C TYR A 179 -17.74 -6.56 9.71
N GLU A 180 -19.00 -6.54 9.30
CA GLU A 180 -19.69 -7.68 8.69
C GLU A 180 -19.38 -7.89 7.19
N GLY A 181 -18.81 -6.88 6.52
CA GLY A 181 -18.47 -6.94 5.09
C GLY A 181 -17.15 -7.68 4.80
N THR A 182 -16.59 -7.52 3.59
CA THR A 182 -15.32 -8.16 3.20
C THR A 182 -14.09 -7.30 3.52
N CYS A 183 -12.90 -7.87 3.66
CA CYS A 183 -11.66 -7.08 3.86
C CYS A 183 -11.42 -5.99 2.77
N PRO A 184 -11.69 -6.26 1.48
CA PRO A 184 -11.69 -5.22 0.45
C PRO A 184 -12.74 -4.11 0.66
N GLY A 185 -13.89 -4.45 1.26
CA GLY A 185 -14.91 -3.48 1.66
C GLY A 185 -14.46 -2.63 2.85
N LEU A 186 -13.89 -3.26 3.87
CA LEU A 186 -13.31 -2.57 5.03
C LEU A 186 -12.21 -1.60 4.60
N PHE A 187 -11.36 -1.98 3.64
CA PHE A 187 -10.36 -1.08 3.06
C PHE A 187 -11.00 0.20 2.52
N ASN A 188 -12.06 0.09 1.73
CA ASN A 188 -12.68 1.26 1.11
C ASN A 188 -13.23 2.21 2.18
N GLU A 189 -13.96 1.68 3.17
CA GLU A 189 -14.55 2.49 4.24
C GLU A 189 -13.48 3.20 5.07
N LEU A 190 -12.44 2.46 5.50
CA LEU A 190 -11.37 3.04 6.30
C LEU A 190 -10.48 4.02 5.50
N ALA A 191 -10.32 3.80 4.20
CA ALA A 191 -9.60 4.72 3.32
C ALA A 191 -10.37 6.04 3.15
N ASP A 192 -11.69 5.98 2.98
CA ASP A 192 -12.54 7.17 2.87
C ASP A 192 -12.53 7.97 4.18
N ASP A 193 -12.60 7.29 5.32
CA ASP A 193 -12.45 7.91 6.65
C ASP A 193 -11.07 8.57 6.83
N TYR A 194 -10.00 7.90 6.39
CA TYR A 194 -8.64 8.42 6.44
C TYR A 194 -8.50 9.71 5.64
N VAL A 195 -9.01 9.73 4.39
CA VAL A 195 -9.01 10.91 3.52
C VAL A 195 -9.83 12.04 4.15
N ALA A 196 -11.02 11.76 4.65
CA ALA A 196 -11.88 12.75 5.29
C ALA A 196 -11.21 13.41 6.49
N ARG A 197 -10.51 12.64 7.33
CA ARG A 197 -9.76 13.19 8.47
C ARG A 197 -8.56 14.02 8.06
N LYS A 198 -7.73 13.52 7.13
CA LYS A 198 -6.56 14.28 6.64
C LYS A 198 -6.97 15.61 6.01
N ARG A 199 -8.10 15.66 5.29
CA ARG A 199 -8.68 16.91 4.78
C ARG A 199 -9.10 17.88 5.89
N ARG A 200 -9.74 17.39 6.96
CA ARG A 200 -10.12 18.25 8.10
C ARG A 200 -8.91 18.85 8.81
N VAL A 201 -7.83 18.08 8.98
CA VAL A 201 -6.59 18.59 9.58
C VAL A 201 -5.93 19.64 8.69
N ALA A 202 -5.92 19.44 7.37
CA ALA A 202 -5.37 20.41 6.42
C ALA A 202 -6.20 21.72 6.28
N LEU A 203 -7.44 21.75 6.77
CA LEU A 203 -8.27 22.97 6.81
C LEU A 203 -8.14 23.76 8.12
N VAL A 204 -7.45 23.21 9.11
CA VAL A 204 -7.29 23.78 10.45
C VAL A 204 -5.86 24.32 10.67
N VAL A 205 -4.95 24.04 9.73
CA VAL A 205 -3.55 24.53 9.68
C VAL A 205 -3.42 25.51 8.52
#